data_AF-A0A7S2A5U4-F1
#
_entry.id   AF-A0A7S2A5U4-F1
#
_cell.length_a   1.000
_cell.length_b   1.000
_cell.length_c   1.000
_cell.angle_alpha   90.00
_cell.angle_beta   90.00
_cell.angle_gamma   90.00
#
_symmetry.space_group_name_H-M   'P 1'
#
loop_
_entity.id
_entity.type
_entity.pdbx_description
1 polymer ?
#
loop_
_entity_poly.entity_id
_entity_poly.type
_entity_poly.pdbx_seq_one_letter_code
_entity_poly.pdbx_strand_id
1 'polypeptide(L)'
;AQKSWELAAPPNYITNTNLGLVCSESVYDCHHSTMLSTANIKSNILDFWGEGRTTCNGVSTGFTNSYNVNYQFQVVSPGADDAGKKIPNRIPTQSHANSDIAMYVNSNTFRFVTLMSAPINEKAAQEMIRVVQTDSGMIILYGSIDENSIRCFENQAICCNLFHDKFTSALVDSIEGLENIVLHGHPQCTRVYHKSLPRT
;
A
#
# COMPACT_ATOMS: atom_id res chain seq x y z
N ALA A 1 18.48 9.18 -7.39
CA ALA A 1 17.03 8.94 -7.30
C ALA A 1 16.28 9.76 -8.34
N GLN A 2 16.15 11.08 -8.19
CA GLN A 2 15.36 11.93 -9.09
C GLN A 2 15.68 11.75 -10.59
N LYS A 3 16.94 11.97 -11.00
CA LYS A 3 17.34 11.80 -12.41
C LYS A 3 17.07 10.39 -12.96
N SER A 4 17.22 9.37 -12.11
CA SER A 4 16.92 7.98 -12.49
C SER A 4 15.44 7.77 -12.73
N TRP A 5 14.58 8.38 -11.90
CA TRP A 5 13.13 8.33 -12.06
C TRP A 5 12.63 9.14 -13.25
N GLU A 6 13.19 10.33 -13.49
CA GLU A 6 12.84 11.18 -14.65
C GLU A 6 13.11 10.46 -15.98
N LEU A 7 14.17 9.65 -16.03
CA LEU A 7 14.58 8.86 -17.20
C LEU A 7 13.98 7.44 -17.21
N ALA A 8 13.25 7.04 -16.18
CA ALA A 8 12.68 5.72 -16.07
C ALA A 8 11.58 5.52 -17.12
N ALA A 9 11.48 4.30 -17.65
CA ALA A 9 10.40 3.95 -18.56
C ALA A 9 9.04 3.98 -17.84
N PRO A 10 7.93 4.15 -18.59
CA PRO A 10 6.58 4.16 -18.01
C PRO A 10 6.26 2.88 -17.24
N PRO A 11 5.25 2.90 -16.35
CA PRO A 11 4.85 1.73 -15.60
C PRO A 11 4.46 0.53 -16.47
N ASN A 12 4.70 -0.67 -15.94
CA ASN A 12 4.39 -1.92 -16.61
C ASN A 12 2.91 -2.30 -16.48
N TYR A 13 2.07 -1.79 -17.38
CA TYR A 13 0.65 -2.16 -17.43
C TYR A 13 0.34 -3.44 -18.23
N ILE A 14 1.36 -4.23 -18.60
CA ILE A 14 1.15 -5.58 -19.12
C ILE A 14 0.80 -6.53 -17.98
N THR A 15 1.47 -6.38 -16.83
CA THR A 15 1.28 -7.21 -15.63
C THR A 15 0.48 -6.53 -14.52
N ASN A 16 0.27 -5.21 -14.65
CA ASN A 16 -0.51 -4.39 -13.72
C ASN A 16 -1.73 -3.78 -14.40
N THR A 17 -2.84 -3.68 -13.68
CA THR A 17 -4.03 -3.00 -14.15
C THR A 17 -3.81 -1.50 -14.13
N ASN A 18 -4.08 -0.82 -15.25
CA ASN A 18 -4.05 0.65 -15.29
C ASN A 18 -5.34 1.22 -14.66
N LEU A 19 -5.22 1.82 -13.48
CA LEU A 19 -6.35 2.42 -12.75
C LEU A 19 -6.62 3.87 -13.20
N GLY A 20 -5.84 4.40 -14.14
CA GLY A 20 -5.98 5.74 -14.68
C GLY A 20 -5.51 6.84 -13.74
N LEU A 21 -4.66 6.52 -12.75
CA LEU A 21 -4.06 7.51 -11.88
C LEU A 21 -2.83 8.13 -12.57
N VAL A 22 -2.84 9.45 -12.76
CA VAL A 22 -1.78 10.19 -13.49
C VAL A 22 -0.50 10.35 -12.64
N CYS A 23 -0.61 10.19 -11.33
CA CYS A 23 0.47 10.45 -10.37
C CYS A 23 1.69 9.51 -10.50
N SER A 24 1.58 8.39 -11.23
CA SER A 24 2.74 7.55 -11.60
C SER A 24 3.81 8.29 -12.39
N GLU A 25 3.39 9.26 -13.21
CA GLU A 25 4.27 10.00 -14.10
C GLU A 25 4.66 11.37 -13.54
N SER A 26 4.27 11.65 -12.29
CA SER A 26 4.41 12.97 -11.70
C SER A 26 5.00 12.92 -10.30
N VAL A 27 5.64 14.02 -9.89
CA VAL A 27 6.25 14.18 -8.56
C VAL A 27 5.19 14.44 -7.48
N TYR A 28 5.61 14.50 -6.21
CA TYR A 28 4.74 14.95 -5.13
C TYR A 28 4.18 16.36 -5.44
N ASP A 29 2.93 16.63 -5.07
CA ASP A 29 2.19 17.88 -5.33
C ASP A 29 1.78 18.08 -6.82
N CYS A 30 1.75 17.00 -7.60
CA CYS A 30 1.29 17.07 -8.98
C CYS A 30 -0.24 17.19 -9.11
N HIS A 31 -0.69 17.96 -10.10
CA HIS A 31 -2.07 18.39 -10.36
C HIS A 31 -3.20 17.39 -9.98
N HIS A 32 -3.95 17.83 -8.97
CA HIS A 32 -5.06 17.27 -8.19
C HIS A 32 -6.34 16.87 -8.96
N SER A 33 -6.25 16.33 -10.18
CA SER A 33 -7.46 16.18 -11.01
C SER A 33 -8.50 15.20 -10.46
N THR A 34 -8.18 14.29 -9.55
CA THR A 34 -9.21 13.57 -8.79
C THR A 34 -8.68 13.01 -7.47
N MET A 35 -9.19 13.54 -6.35
CA MET A 35 -9.01 12.93 -5.03
C MET A 35 -9.68 11.56 -4.99
N LEU A 36 -8.95 10.53 -4.62
CA LEU A 36 -9.48 9.17 -4.46
C LEU A 36 -10.42 9.12 -3.26
N SER A 37 -11.57 8.49 -3.47
CA SER A 37 -12.64 8.31 -2.51
C SER A 37 -13.41 7.03 -2.82
N THR A 38 -14.23 6.56 -1.88
CA THR A 38 -15.10 5.40 -2.09
C THR A 38 -15.99 5.51 -3.33
N ALA A 39 -16.32 6.72 -3.79
CA ALA A 39 -17.17 6.95 -4.95
C ALA A 39 -16.46 6.76 -6.31
N ASN A 40 -15.12 6.78 -6.36
CA ASN A 40 -14.36 6.81 -7.61
C ASN A 40 -13.14 5.89 -7.67
N ILE A 41 -12.77 5.22 -6.58
CA ILE A 41 -11.69 4.23 -6.61
C ILE A 41 -12.02 3.06 -7.55
N LYS A 42 -11.00 2.61 -8.29
CA LYS A 42 -11.10 1.44 -9.19
C LYS A 42 -10.47 0.18 -8.60
N SER A 43 -9.84 0.30 -7.45
CA SER A 43 -9.30 -0.81 -6.66
C SER A 43 -9.58 -0.57 -5.19
N ASN A 44 -9.81 -1.68 -4.48
CA ASN A 44 -9.99 -1.70 -3.03
C ASN A 44 -8.68 -1.82 -2.25
N ILE A 45 -7.54 -1.99 -2.93
CA ILE A 45 -6.23 -2.23 -2.33
C ILE A 45 -5.35 -0.99 -2.46
N LEU A 46 -4.88 -0.51 -1.31
CA LEU A 46 -3.77 0.44 -1.19
C LEU A 46 -2.54 -0.28 -0.63
N ASP A 47 -1.50 -0.41 -1.44
CA ASP A 47 -0.25 -1.05 -1.03
C ASP A 47 0.77 0.00 -0.62
N PHE A 48 1.07 0.04 0.68
CA PHE A 48 1.95 1.03 1.29
C PHE A 48 3.40 0.61 1.13
N TRP A 49 4.19 1.50 0.52
CA TRP A 49 5.54 1.20 0.00
C TRP A 49 5.55 0.13 -1.10
N GLY A 50 4.40 -0.11 -1.73
CA GLY A 50 4.24 -1.05 -2.84
C GLY A 50 4.89 -0.58 -4.14
N GLU A 51 5.11 -1.54 -5.03
CA GLU A 51 5.68 -1.32 -6.37
C GLU A 51 4.78 -1.87 -7.49
N GLY A 52 3.54 -2.30 -7.16
CA GLY A 52 2.70 -3.11 -8.02
C GLY A 52 3.13 -4.57 -8.08
N ARG A 53 2.54 -5.33 -8.99
CA ARG A 53 2.93 -6.71 -9.28
C ARG A 53 4.29 -6.75 -9.96
N THR A 54 5.26 -7.36 -9.29
CA THR A 54 6.60 -7.61 -9.82
C THR A 54 6.92 -9.10 -9.73
N THR A 55 7.84 -9.55 -10.58
CA THR A 55 8.31 -10.94 -10.62
C THR A 55 9.84 -10.95 -10.59
N CYS A 56 10.42 -11.80 -9.76
CA CYS A 56 11.86 -12.03 -9.64
C CYS A 56 12.10 -13.54 -9.52
N ASN A 57 12.85 -14.12 -10.45
CA ASN A 57 13.18 -15.55 -10.47
C ASN A 57 11.94 -16.47 -10.34
N GLY A 58 10.84 -16.12 -11.01
CA GLY A 58 9.58 -16.86 -10.96
C GLY A 58 8.74 -16.64 -9.70
N VAL A 59 9.27 -15.91 -8.71
CA VAL A 59 8.55 -15.52 -7.50
C VAL A 59 7.94 -14.14 -7.74
N SER A 60 6.63 -14.03 -7.54
CA SER A 60 5.93 -12.76 -7.76
C SER A 60 5.44 -12.16 -6.46
N THR A 61 5.61 -10.85 -6.28
CA THR A 61 5.18 -10.08 -5.10
C THR A 61 4.23 -8.95 -5.51
N GLY A 62 3.65 -8.25 -4.54
CA GLY A 62 2.71 -7.15 -4.78
C GLY A 62 1.40 -7.56 -5.46
N PHE A 63 0.67 -6.58 -6.00
CA PHE A 63 -0.70 -6.74 -6.48
C PHE A 63 -0.89 -6.15 -7.88
N THR A 64 -1.57 -6.88 -8.76
CA THR A 64 -1.88 -6.40 -10.12
C THR A 64 -2.88 -5.24 -10.09
N ASN A 65 -3.84 -5.28 -9.15
CA ASN A 65 -4.94 -4.33 -9.05
C ASN A 65 -4.82 -3.50 -7.76
N SER A 66 -3.78 -2.67 -7.62
CA SER A 66 -3.59 -1.80 -6.44
C SER A 66 -3.18 -0.38 -6.82
N TYR A 67 -3.45 0.55 -5.90
CA TYR A 67 -2.72 1.81 -5.82
C TYR A 67 -1.51 1.63 -4.92
N ASN A 68 -0.37 2.24 -5.28
CA ASN A 68 0.90 2.00 -4.60
C ASN A 68 1.44 3.30 -4.00
N VAL A 69 1.48 3.41 -2.67
CA VAL A 69 2.09 4.57 -2.01
C VAL A 69 3.60 4.41 -2.05
N ASN A 70 4.34 5.36 -2.62
CA ASN A 70 5.79 5.28 -2.59
C ASN A 70 6.47 6.65 -2.72
N TYR A 71 7.75 6.70 -2.40
CA TYR A 71 8.56 7.90 -2.56
C TYR A 71 8.52 8.39 -4.02
N GLN A 72 8.36 9.70 -4.22
CA GLN A 72 8.20 10.34 -5.54
C GLN A 72 9.31 10.07 -6.56
N PHE A 73 10.48 9.60 -6.14
CA PHE A 73 11.56 9.21 -7.05
C PHE A 73 11.93 7.72 -6.96
N GLN A 74 11.11 6.91 -6.30
CA GLN A 74 11.23 5.46 -6.31
C GLN A 74 10.81 4.92 -7.69
N VAL A 75 11.63 4.01 -8.19
CA VAL A 75 11.36 3.14 -9.34
C VAL A 75 11.20 1.71 -8.83
N VAL A 76 10.67 0.82 -9.65
CA VAL A 76 10.60 -0.62 -9.32
C VAL A 76 12.00 -1.12 -8.94
N SER A 77 12.07 -1.82 -7.81
CA SER A 77 13.31 -2.24 -7.17
C SER A 77 14.16 -3.15 -8.05
N PRO A 78 15.50 -3.12 -7.89
CA PRO A 78 16.39 -4.02 -8.59
C PRO A 78 16.05 -5.49 -8.37
N GLY A 79 16.23 -6.32 -9.41
CA GLY A 79 16.01 -7.77 -9.35
C GLY A 79 14.63 -8.21 -9.83
N ALA A 80 13.66 -7.30 -9.93
CA ALA A 80 12.41 -7.56 -10.65
C ALA A 80 12.60 -7.50 -12.17
N ASP A 81 11.77 -8.22 -12.92
CA ASP A 81 11.77 -8.23 -14.39
C ASP A 81 11.52 -6.83 -14.99
N ASP A 82 10.84 -5.96 -14.25
CA ASP A 82 10.56 -4.57 -14.61
C ASP A 82 11.32 -3.54 -13.75
N ALA A 83 12.45 -3.97 -13.16
CA ALA A 83 13.35 -3.10 -12.42
C ALA A 83 13.69 -1.81 -13.19
N GLY A 84 13.67 -0.68 -12.47
CA GLY A 84 14.00 0.63 -13.02
C GLY A 84 12.87 1.33 -13.77
N LYS A 85 11.70 0.70 -13.94
CA LYS A 85 10.49 1.39 -14.44
C LYS A 85 9.81 2.21 -13.35
N LYS A 86 8.97 3.16 -13.74
CA LYS A 86 8.10 3.88 -12.78
C LYS A 86 7.06 2.94 -12.19
N ILE A 87 6.67 3.19 -10.95
CA ILE A 87 5.68 2.38 -10.23
C ILE A 87 4.28 2.61 -10.79
N PRO A 88 3.50 1.55 -11.09
CA PRO A 88 2.12 1.66 -11.56
C PRO A 88 1.17 2.20 -10.50
N ASN A 89 0.18 2.99 -10.91
CA ASN A 89 -0.84 3.62 -10.05
C ASN A 89 -0.27 4.25 -8.77
N ARG A 90 0.89 4.92 -8.88
CA ARG A 90 1.63 5.42 -7.73
C ARG A 90 0.94 6.63 -7.12
N ILE A 91 0.82 6.63 -5.80
CA ILE A 91 0.52 7.80 -4.98
C ILE A 91 1.85 8.28 -4.38
N PRO A 92 2.41 9.41 -4.85
CA PRO A 92 3.74 9.83 -4.47
C PRO A 92 3.74 10.42 -3.05
N THR A 93 4.77 10.08 -2.26
CA THR A 93 5.09 10.76 -1.01
C THR A 93 6.29 11.69 -1.21
N GLN A 94 6.40 12.71 -0.35
CA GLN A 94 7.52 13.64 -0.40
C GLN A 94 8.84 12.92 -0.06
N SER A 95 8.82 12.03 0.94
CA SER A 95 9.93 11.19 1.36
C SER A 95 9.43 9.94 2.10
N HIS A 96 10.35 9.05 2.52
CA HIS A 96 9.98 7.94 3.41
C HIS A 96 9.56 8.43 4.81
N ALA A 97 10.13 9.55 5.29
CA ALA A 97 9.79 10.14 6.58
C ALA A 97 8.50 10.99 6.55
N ASN A 98 8.17 11.55 5.39
CA ASN A 98 6.93 12.29 5.17
C ASN A 98 6.06 11.58 4.13
N SER A 99 5.23 10.66 4.63
CA SER A 99 4.33 9.81 3.87
C SER A 99 2.90 10.36 3.76
N ASP A 100 2.71 11.67 3.90
CA ASP A 100 1.40 12.32 3.74
C ASP A 100 0.82 12.10 2.33
N ILE A 101 -0.37 11.53 2.26
CA ILE A 101 -1.12 11.31 1.02
C ILE A 101 -2.52 11.94 1.07
N ALA A 102 -2.79 12.82 2.04
CA ALA A 102 -4.11 13.41 2.25
C ALA A 102 -4.57 14.27 1.06
N MET A 103 -3.65 14.81 0.26
CA MET A 103 -3.98 15.54 -0.97
C MET A 103 -4.47 14.62 -2.11
N TYR A 104 -4.20 13.32 -2.04
CA TYR A 104 -4.59 12.34 -3.07
C TYR A 104 -5.72 11.44 -2.63
N VAL A 105 -5.90 11.20 -1.34
CA VAL A 105 -6.80 10.15 -0.81
C VAL A 105 -7.62 10.66 0.36
N ASN A 106 -8.94 10.58 0.24
CA ASN A 106 -9.86 10.81 1.34
C ASN A 106 -9.71 9.78 2.46
N SER A 107 -10.02 10.17 3.69
CA SER A 107 -10.17 9.22 4.78
C SER A 107 -11.27 8.19 4.44
N ASN A 108 -11.20 6.99 5.04
CA ASN A 108 -12.23 5.95 4.87
C ASN A 108 -12.45 5.53 3.40
N THR A 109 -11.37 5.46 2.60
CA THR A 109 -11.43 5.16 1.16
C THR A 109 -11.23 3.68 0.87
N PHE A 110 -10.17 3.08 1.39
CA PHE A 110 -9.71 1.75 0.99
C PHE A 110 -10.24 0.66 1.90
N ARG A 111 -10.73 -0.43 1.32
CA ARG A 111 -11.12 -1.62 2.09
C ARG A 111 -9.89 -2.37 2.61
N PHE A 112 -8.83 -2.44 1.82
CA PHE A 112 -7.59 -3.12 2.20
C PHE A 112 -6.42 -2.17 2.09
N VAL A 113 -5.65 -2.07 3.18
CA VAL A 113 -4.36 -1.40 3.20
C VAL A 113 -3.30 -2.43 3.54
N THR A 114 -2.29 -2.58 2.69
CA THR A 114 -1.26 -3.60 2.85
C THR A 114 0.10 -2.95 3.04
N LEU A 115 1.01 -3.63 3.75
CA LEU A 115 2.42 -3.25 3.82
C LEU A 115 3.27 -4.51 3.98
N MET A 116 4.28 -4.65 3.11
CA MET A 116 5.18 -5.79 3.10
C MET A 116 6.62 -5.40 3.49
N SER A 117 7.13 -5.95 4.59
CA SER A 117 8.56 -5.89 4.98
C SER A 117 9.20 -4.48 5.01
N ALA A 118 8.40 -3.42 5.13
CA ALA A 118 8.87 -2.04 5.10
C ALA A 118 8.85 -1.42 6.52
N PRO A 119 9.77 -0.52 6.86
CA PRO A 119 9.71 0.21 8.12
C PRO A 119 8.42 1.04 8.23
N ILE A 120 7.84 1.07 9.42
CA ILE A 120 6.63 1.85 9.71
C ILE A 120 6.99 2.97 10.66
N ASN A 121 6.91 4.20 10.17
CA ASN A 121 6.97 5.39 11.01
C ASN A 121 5.56 5.88 11.37
N GLU A 122 5.50 6.83 12.29
CA GLU A 122 4.26 7.38 12.81
C GLU A 122 3.35 7.92 11.71
N LYS A 123 3.90 8.68 10.76
CA LYS A 123 3.12 9.28 9.68
C LYS A 123 2.54 8.21 8.74
N ALA A 124 3.30 7.17 8.41
CA ALA A 124 2.83 6.05 7.59
C ALA A 124 1.70 5.29 8.32
N ALA A 125 1.86 5.02 9.61
CA ALA A 125 0.82 4.39 10.41
C ALA A 125 -0.46 5.24 10.44
N GLN A 126 -0.35 6.54 10.68
CA GLN A 126 -1.49 7.47 10.68
C GLN A 126 -2.21 7.49 9.32
N GLU A 127 -1.48 7.52 8.21
CA GLU A 127 -2.09 7.52 6.88
C GLU A 127 -2.78 6.20 6.57
N MET A 128 -2.17 5.04 6.87
CA MET A 128 -2.81 3.73 6.72
C MET A 128 -4.13 3.65 7.51
N ILE A 129 -4.12 4.11 8.76
CA ILE A 129 -5.30 4.15 9.65
C ILE A 129 -6.37 5.12 9.16
N ARG A 130 -5.96 6.27 8.63
CA ARG A 130 -6.86 7.31 8.13
C ARG A 130 -7.62 6.84 6.89
N VAL A 131 -6.92 6.25 5.94
CA VAL A 131 -7.48 5.88 4.63
C VAL A 131 -8.22 4.55 4.64
N VAL A 132 -7.95 3.66 5.60
CA VAL A 132 -8.70 2.40 5.70
C VAL A 132 -10.15 2.63 6.12
N GLN A 133 -11.05 1.86 5.52
CA GLN A 133 -12.48 1.97 5.75
C GLN A 133 -12.87 1.67 7.20
N THR A 134 -13.82 2.42 7.74
CA THR A 134 -14.48 2.11 9.01
C THR A 134 -15.42 0.93 8.80
N ASP A 135 -15.45 -0.01 9.75
CA ASP A 135 -16.30 -1.20 9.86
C ASP A 135 -16.04 -2.34 8.86
N SER A 136 -15.62 -2.03 7.63
CA SER A 136 -15.31 -3.02 6.60
C SER A 136 -13.83 -3.11 6.25
N GLY A 137 -13.02 -2.16 6.73
CA GLY A 137 -11.64 -2.00 6.33
C GLY A 137 -10.65 -2.80 7.16
N MET A 138 -9.58 -3.24 6.51
CA MET A 138 -8.52 -4.04 7.10
C MET A 138 -7.14 -3.49 6.73
N ILE A 139 -6.25 -3.46 7.72
CA ILE A 139 -4.82 -3.23 7.51
C ILE A 139 -4.09 -4.56 7.68
N ILE A 140 -3.29 -4.93 6.70
CA ILE A 140 -2.58 -6.21 6.66
C ILE A 140 -1.07 -5.93 6.58
N LEU A 141 -0.38 -6.22 7.67
CA LEU A 141 1.07 -6.13 7.76
C LEU A 141 1.66 -7.53 7.59
N TYR A 142 2.55 -7.73 6.64
CA TYR A 142 3.10 -9.05 6.34
C TYR A 142 4.57 -9.01 5.90
N GLY A 143 5.20 -10.18 5.85
CA GLY A 143 6.64 -10.31 5.62
C GLY A 143 7.47 -10.01 6.87
N SER A 144 8.73 -9.62 6.67
CA SER A 144 9.71 -9.40 7.73
C SER A 144 9.70 -7.94 8.17
N ILE A 145 8.80 -7.58 9.08
CA ILE A 145 8.70 -6.25 9.68
C ILE A 145 9.32 -6.29 11.07
N ASP A 146 10.16 -5.31 11.39
CA ASP A 146 10.81 -5.25 12.70
C ASP A 146 9.83 -4.86 13.82
N GLU A 147 10.09 -5.33 15.04
CA GLU A 147 9.21 -5.12 16.19
C GLU A 147 9.04 -3.64 16.57
N ASN A 148 10.02 -2.77 16.28
CA ASN A 148 9.86 -1.33 16.55
C ASN A 148 8.85 -0.70 15.59
N SER A 149 8.88 -1.07 14.32
CA SER A 149 7.88 -0.68 13.31
C SER A 149 6.49 -1.18 13.68
N ILE A 150 6.37 -2.45 14.08
CA ILE A 150 5.09 -3.00 14.56
C ILE A 150 4.57 -2.23 15.77
N ARG A 151 5.42 -2.01 16.78
CA ARG A 151 5.04 -1.24 17.98
C ARG A 151 4.67 0.20 17.65
N CYS A 152 5.37 0.84 16.71
CA CYS A 152 5.04 2.17 16.22
C CYS A 152 3.63 2.20 15.64
N PHE A 153 3.28 1.23 14.79
CA PHE A 153 1.94 1.09 14.25
C PHE A 153 0.90 0.84 15.35
N GLU A 154 1.13 -0.12 16.23
CA GLU A 154 0.18 -0.49 17.29
C GLU A 154 -0.12 0.68 18.24
N ASN A 155 0.87 1.51 18.55
CA ASN A 155 0.66 2.74 19.34
C ASN A 155 -0.33 3.71 18.67
N GLN A 156 -0.29 3.83 17.34
CA GLN A 156 -1.25 4.66 16.61
C GLN A 156 -2.62 3.95 16.48
N ALA A 157 -2.62 2.64 16.29
CA ALA A 157 -3.83 1.81 16.15
C ALA A 157 -4.72 1.88 17.41
N ILE A 158 -4.12 1.86 18.60
CA ILE A 158 -4.84 1.94 19.89
C ILE A 158 -5.68 3.23 19.98
N CYS A 159 -5.15 4.35 19.51
CA CYS A 159 -5.85 5.64 19.55
C CYS A 159 -7.01 5.73 18.54
N CYS A 160 -7.17 4.75 17.64
CA CYS A 160 -8.08 4.82 16.50
C CYS A 160 -9.05 3.63 16.38
N ASN A 161 -9.28 2.88 17.48
CA ASN A 161 -10.18 1.73 17.52
C ASN A 161 -9.87 0.67 16.46
N LEU A 162 -8.58 0.40 16.23
CA LEU A 162 -8.16 -0.76 15.47
C LEU A 162 -7.91 -1.95 16.39
N PHE A 163 -8.48 -3.09 16.02
CA PHE A 163 -8.39 -4.34 16.78
C PHE A 163 -7.55 -5.34 16.00
N HIS A 164 -6.54 -5.90 16.67
CA HIS A 164 -5.75 -6.99 16.10
C HIS A 164 -6.59 -8.27 16.04
N ASP A 165 -6.64 -8.89 14.87
CA ASP A 165 -7.31 -10.17 14.65
C ASP A 165 -6.32 -11.21 14.09
N LYS A 166 -6.65 -12.49 14.26
CA LYS A 166 -5.86 -13.58 13.72
C LYS A 166 -6.03 -13.62 12.20
N PHE A 167 -4.92 -13.72 11.48
CA PHE A 167 -4.95 -14.04 10.06
C PHE A 167 -5.56 -15.45 9.86
N THR A 168 -6.56 -15.57 8.98
CA THR A 168 -7.21 -16.84 8.64
C THR A 168 -7.21 -17.07 7.13
N SER A 169 -7.18 -18.33 6.70
CA SER A 169 -7.23 -18.69 5.27
C SER A 169 -8.53 -18.22 4.60
N ALA A 170 -9.65 -18.21 5.32
CA ALA A 170 -10.92 -17.69 4.83
C ALA A 170 -10.87 -16.20 4.46
N LEU A 171 -10.00 -15.41 5.11
CA LEU A 171 -9.78 -14.00 4.76
C LEU A 171 -9.17 -13.88 3.35
N VAL A 172 -8.26 -14.78 3.02
CA VAL A 172 -7.49 -14.80 1.77
C VAL A 172 -8.37 -15.23 0.61
N ASP A 173 -9.12 -16.32 0.79
CA ASP A 173 -10.01 -16.88 -0.24
C ASP A 173 -11.11 -15.89 -0.65
N SER A 174 -11.38 -14.89 0.18
CA SER A 174 -12.42 -13.87 -0.05
C SER A 174 -11.94 -12.61 -0.79
N ILE A 175 -10.63 -12.47 -1.05
CA ILE A 175 -10.07 -11.22 -1.59
C ILE A 175 -9.14 -11.54 -2.77
N GLU A 176 -9.69 -11.38 -3.98
CA GLU A 176 -8.95 -11.46 -5.24
C GLU A 176 -7.70 -10.56 -5.18
N GLY A 177 -6.53 -11.17 -5.37
CA GLY A 177 -5.22 -10.50 -5.30
C GLY A 177 -4.45 -10.69 -4.00
N LEU A 178 -5.06 -11.11 -2.88
CA LEU A 178 -4.33 -11.36 -1.62
C LEU A 178 -3.63 -12.73 -1.52
N GLU A 179 -3.68 -13.53 -2.58
CA GLU A 179 -2.95 -14.80 -2.72
C GLU A 179 -1.45 -14.64 -2.42
N ASN A 180 -0.87 -13.48 -2.75
CA ASN A 180 0.54 -13.18 -2.48
C ASN A 180 0.84 -12.95 -0.99
N ILE A 181 -0.14 -12.53 -0.19
CA ILE A 181 0.03 -12.45 1.27
C ILE A 181 0.16 -13.85 1.85
N VAL A 182 -0.49 -14.86 1.28
CA VAL A 182 -0.31 -16.26 1.72
C VAL A 182 1.03 -16.83 1.29
N LEU A 183 1.55 -16.42 0.12
CA LEU A 183 2.84 -16.89 -0.37
C LEU A 183 4.02 -16.28 0.38
N HIS A 184 3.92 -15.03 0.81
CA HIS A 184 5.03 -14.28 1.43
C HIS A 184 4.83 -13.98 2.92
N GLY A 185 3.60 -14.08 3.40
CA GLY A 185 3.24 -13.96 4.80
C GLY A 185 3.25 -15.33 5.47
N HIS A 186 4.20 -15.57 6.35
CA HIS A 186 4.05 -16.64 7.31
C HIS A 186 2.86 -16.28 8.24
N PRO A 187 1.93 -17.20 8.56
CA PRO A 187 0.77 -16.88 9.39
C PRO A 187 1.12 -16.29 10.76
N GLN A 188 2.32 -16.60 11.28
CA GLN A 188 2.82 -16.04 12.54
C GLN A 188 3.44 -14.63 12.40
N CYS A 189 3.78 -14.22 11.18
CA CYS A 189 4.37 -12.92 10.87
C CYS A 189 3.37 -11.96 10.22
N THR A 190 2.17 -12.45 9.89
CA THR A 190 1.10 -11.65 9.31
C THR A 190 0.19 -11.13 10.43
N ARG A 191 0.01 -9.81 10.48
CA ARG A 191 -0.86 -9.13 11.45
C ARG A 191 -2.00 -8.44 10.72
N VAL A 192 -3.22 -8.69 11.16
CA VAL A 192 -4.43 -8.10 10.59
C VAL A 192 -5.08 -7.19 11.62
N TYR A 193 -5.48 -6.00 11.18
CA TYR A 193 -6.16 -5.03 12.03
C TYR A 193 -7.47 -4.60 11.39
N HIS A 194 -8.55 -4.65 12.17
CA HIS A 194 -9.88 -4.22 11.76
C HIS A 194 -10.21 -2.89 12.40
N LYS A 195 -10.71 -1.95 11.62
CA LYS A 195 -11.21 -0.68 12.14
C LYS A 195 -12.70 -0.83 12.45
N SER A 196 -13.10 -0.67 13.71
CA SER A 196 -14.51 -0.63 14.07
C SER A 196 -14.92 0.77 14.51
N LEU A 197 -16.23 1.05 14.45
CA LEU A 197 -16.80 2.18 15.16
C LEU A 197 -16.42 2.13 16.65
N PRO A 198 -16.26 3.30 17.31
CA PRO A 198 -16.11 3.37 18.76
C PRO A 198 -17.32 2.67 19.40
N ARG A 199 -17.07 1.80 20.40
CA ARG A 199 -18.17 1.25 21.21
C ARG A 199 -18.78 2.41 22.00
N THR A 200 -20.03 2.76 21.68
CA THR A 200 -20.87 3.71 22.42
C THR A 200 -21.29 3.14 23.76
#